data_AF-A0A4R9AWV1-F1
#
_entry.id   AF-A0A4R9AWV1-F1
#
_cell.length_a   1.000
_cell.length_b   1.000
_cell.length_c   1.000
_cell.angle_alpha   90.00
_cell.angle_beta   90.00
_cell.angle_gamma   90.00
#
_symmetry.space_group_name_H-M   'P 1'
#
loop_
_entity.id
_entity.type
_entity.pdbx_description
1 polymer ?
#
loop_
_entity_poly.entity_id
_entity_poly.type
_entity_poly.pdbx_seq_one_letter_code
_entity_poly.pdbx_strand_id
1 'polypeptide(L)'
;MTINSPQGRRQSARLPEQAPVSTPPKRRGGIARAALIVGVSAFVTGWIPILGLLLGVAGIVLGILAVRKPGGKPFGRVGLIGSALAVLANVSVTSVIVISLVNSGIGTAILSDAQPIVTPCYSFNGPVGYINNQSAEKTEGCVTSLELRGEYDSNGEINNTGVGSILGSVLVEPVPVASTDAWAPSGRLDDMVDFLNRSYFPDAGEVTSLREAVSLDGVEANLTRLTSTAEKTQTKAFLTVFAPERYQSAGEPVRFFVISFVIPDDNGEEIIAAAADSWRWL
;
A
#
# COMPACT_ATOMS: atom_id res chain seq x y z
N MET A 1 -1.75 81.33 93.29
CA MET A 1 -2.15 80.04 93.89
C MET A 1 -3.62 79.84 93.55
N THR A 2 -4.13 78.72 93.06
CA THR A 2 -3.47 77.42 92.79
C THR A 2 -4.18 76.74 91.61
N ILE A 3 -3.37 76.03 90.84
CA ILE A 3 -3.57 75.55 89.48
C ILE A 3 -4.39 74.26 89.39
N ASN A 4 -5.33 74.26 88.44
CA ASN A 4 -5.89 73.19 87.58
C ASN A 4 -6.04 71.72 88.02
N SER A 5 -7.19 71.20 87.57
CA SER A 5 -7.70 69.83 87.62
C SER A 5 -6.88 68.77 86.89
N PRO A 6 -7.05 67.48 87.24
CA PRO A 6 -6.72 66.34 86.39
C PRO A 6 -7.95 65.53 85.95
N GLN A 7 -8.11 65.33 84.63
CA GLN A 7 -8.77 64.14 84.06
C GLN A 7 -7.86 63.48 83.01
N GLY A 8 -8.00 62.16 82.85
CA GLY A 8 -7.12 61.27 82.07
C GLY A 8 -6.32 60.33 83.00
N ARG A 9 -5.86 59.14 82.59
CA ARG A 9 -5.83 58.43 81.29
C ARG A 9 -5.58 56.93 81.62
N ARG A 10 -5.92 55.90 80.83
CA ARG A 10 -6.25 55.75 79.38
C ARG A 10 -7.33 54.66 79.21
N GLN A 11 -7.92 54.53 78.01
CA GLN A 11 -8.54 53.27 77.56
C GLN A 11 -7.47 52.38 76.88
N SER A 12 -7.51 51.07 77.12
CA SER A 12 -6.62 50.10 76.48
C SER A 12 -7.21 49.60 75.17
N ALA A 13 -6.53 49.86 74.06
CA ALA A 13 -6.87 49.27 72.76
C ALA A 13 -6.35 47.82 72.66
N ARG A 14 -7.16 46.92 72.10
CA ARG A 14 -6.69 45.75 71.35
C ARG A 14 -7.25 45.82 69.94
N LEU A 15 -6.40 45.52 68.96
CA LEU A 15 -6.72 45.64 67.53
C LEU A 15 -7.69 44.52 67.09
N PRO A 16 -8.49 44.74 66.03
CA PRO A 16 -9.15 43.65 65.32
C PRO A 16 -8.14 42.79 64.57
N GLU A 17 -8.32 41.46 64.65
CA GLU A 17 -7.54 40.50 63.87
C GLU A 17 -7.93 40.60 62.38
N GLN A 18 -6.98 40.95 61.51
CA GLN A 18 -7.21 40.97 60.07
C GLN A 18 -7.09 39.55 59.51
N ALA A 19 -8.23 38.94 59.18
CA ALA A 19 -8.25 37.69 58.42
C ALA A 19 -7.60 37.87 57.03
N PRO A 20 -6.84 36.88 56.53
CA PRO A 20 -6.20 36.97 55.22
C PRO A 20 -7.25 36.99 54.09
N VAL A 21 -7.16 38.00 53.22
CA VAL A 21 -8.03 38.12 52.04
C VAL A 21 -7.76 36.96 51.07
N SER A 22 -8.73 36.06 50.93
CA SER A 22 -8.72 34.97 49.97
C SER A 22 -8.88 35.50 48.54
N THR A 23 -7.77 35.69 47.83
CA THR A 23 -7.82 36.01 46.40
C THR A 23 -8.38 34.82 45.61
N PRO A 24 -9.39 35.01 44.74
CA PRO A 24 -10.03 33.91 44.04
C PRO A 24 -9.07 33.30 42.99
N PRO A 25 -9.05 31.96 42.83
CA PRO A 25 -8.16 31.31 41.87
C PRO A 25 -8.52 31.71 40.42
N LYS A 26 -7.58 32.37 39.72
CA LYS A 26 -7.73 32.75 38.31
C LYS A 26 -8.04 31.51 37.45
N ARG A 27 -9.20 31.52 36.78
CA ARG A 27 -9.73 30.42 35.97
C ARG A 27 -8.72 29.92 34.91
N ARG A 28 -8.13 28.75 35.14
CA ARG A 28 -7.16 28.08 34.24
C ARG A 28 -7.79 27.33 33.04
N GLY A 29 -9.10 27.45 32.82
CA GLY A 29 -9.85 26.56 31.92
C GLY A 29 -9.65 26.76 30.42
N GLY A 30 -9.39 27.99 29.95
CA GLY A 30 -9.34 28.28 28.50
C GLY A 30 -8.14 27.66 27.77
N ILE A 31 -6.94 27.84 28.34
CA ILE A 31 -5.68 27.42 27.69
C ILE A 31 -5.56 25.90 27.64
N ALA A 32 -6.01 25.19 28.70
CA ALA A 32 -5.99 23.73 28.73
C ALA A 32 -6.92 23.12 27.66
N ARG A 33 -8.09 23.72 27.42
CA ARG A 33 -9.00 23.30 26.34
C ARG A 33 -8.42 23.56 24.96
N ALA A 34 -7.79 24.73 24.75
CA ALA A 34 -7.12 25.04 23.48
C ALA A 34 -5.99 24.03 23.18
N ALA A 35 -5.16 23.68 24.17
CA ALA A 35 -4.10 22.69 24.00
C ALA A 35 -4.64 21.29 23.68
N LEU A 36 -5.73 20.87 24.34
CA LEU A 36 -6.40 19.59 24.05
C LEU A 36 -6.98 19.55 22.64
N ILE A 37 -7.66 20.63 22.22
CA ILE A 37 -8.24 20.75 20.87
C ILE A 37 -7.14 20.68 19.82
N VAL A 38 -6.04 21.44 19.97
CA VAL A 38 -4.91 21.40 19.02
C VAL A 38 -4.26 20.01 18.95
N GLY A 39 -4.09 19.31 20.08
CA GLY A 39 -3.55 17.95 20.11
C GLY A 39 -4.47 16.93 19.40
N VAL A 40 -5.78 17.00 19.64
CA VAL A 40 -6.77 16.14 18.98
C VAL A 40 -6.86 16.47 17.49
N SER A 41 -6.90 17.75 17.11
CA SER A 41 -6.88 18.17 15.70
C SER A 41 -5.64 17.66 14.98
N ALA A 42 -4.44 17.80 15.58
CA ALA A 42 -3.20 17.28 15.00
C ALA A 42 -3.22 15.76 14.80
N PHE A 43 -3.76 15.01 15.76
CA PHE A 43 -3.93 13.56 15.66
C PHE A 43 -4.91 13.17 14.53
N VAL A 44 -6.06 13.84 14.44
CA VAL A 44 -7.07 13.60 13.40
C VAL A 44 -6.57 13.98 12.00
N THR A 45 -5.78 15.05 11.87
CA THR A 45 -5.19 15.46 10.58
C THR A 45 -3.94 14.68 10.18
N GLY A 46 -3.36 13.89 11.08
CA GLY A 46 -2.18 13.06 10.82
C GLY A 46 -2.41 11.93 9.81
N TRP A 47 -3.66 11.67 9.42
CA TRP A 47 -4.02 10.73 8.36
C TRP A 47 -3.75 11.24 6.93
N ILE A 48 -3.40 12.52 6.75
CA ILE A 48 -3.05 13.09 5.44
C ILE A 48 -1.55 13.45 5.46
N PRO A 49 -0.65 12.69 4.79
CA PRO A 49 0.81 12.76 5.04
C PRO A 49 1.41 14.18 4.93
N ILE A 50 1.06 14.92 3.88
CA ILE A 50 1.57 16.28 3.61
C ILE A 50 1.02 17.29 4.63
N LEU A 51 -0.26 17.17 4.98
CA LEU A 51 -0.95 18.06 5.93
C LEU A 51 -0.47 17.82 7.37
N GLY A 52 -0.26 16.56 7.75
CA GLY A 52 0.32 16.16 9.04
C GLY A 52 1.74 16.69 9.23
N LEU A 53 2.57 16.72 8.18
CA LEU A 53 3.91 17.31 8.23
C LEU A 53 3.85 18.82 8.48
N LEU A 54 3.05 19.56 7.72
CA LEU A 54 2.89 21.00 7.85
C LEU A 54 2.34 21.40 9.23
N LEU A 55 1.33 20.67 9.73
CA LEU A 55 0.75 20.89 11.06
C LEU A 55 1.70 20.48 12.20
N GLY A 56 2.52 19.44 12.01
CA GLY A 56 3.58 19.06 12.94
C GLY A 56 4.64 20.16 13.10
N VAL A 57 5.11 20.73 11.99
CA VAL A 57 6.04 21.88 11.99
C VAL A 57 5.40 23.10 12.66
N ALA A 58 4.16 23.43 12.33
CA ALA A 58 3.43 24.54 12.98
C ALA A 58 3.26 24.31 14.49
N GLY A 59 2.97 23.08 14.92
CA GLY A 59 2.87 22.68 16.32
C GLY A 59 4.18 22.85 17.10
N ILE A 60 5.31 22.46 16.50
CA ILE A 60 6.65 22.68 17.07
C ILE A 60 6.94 24.18 17.24
N VAL A 61 6.67 25.00 16.23
CA VAL A 61 6.88 26.46 16.28
C VAL A 61 6.03 27.11 17.39
N LEU A 62 4.74 26.76 17.46
CA LEU A 62 3.83 27.24 18.52
C LEU A 62 4.25 26.76 19.92
N GLY A 63 4.74 25.52 20.04
CA GLY A 63 5.29 24.97 21.28
C GLY A 63 6.51 25.75 21.78
N ILE A 64 7.46 26.04 20.89
CA ILE A 64 8.66 26.85 21.20
C ILE A 64 8.26 28.26 21.66
N LEU A 65 7.29 28.89 20.98
CA LEU A 65 6.77 30.21 21.36
C LEU A 65 6.06 30.19 22.73
N ALA A 66 5.32 29.11 23.04
CA ALA A 66 4.66 28.95 24.34
C ALA A 66 5.65 28.75 25.51
N VAL A 67 6.77 28.03 25.29
CA VAL A 67 7.84 27.86 26.28
C VAL A 67 8.49 29.20 26.65
N ARG A 68 8.61 30.13 25.70
CA ARG A 68 9.26 31.44 25.89
C ARG A 68 8.47 32.44 26.74
N LYS A 69 7.19 32.19 27.07
CA LYS A 69 6.39 33.09 27.92
C LYS A 69 6.53 32.80 29.43
N PRO A 70 6.77 33.80 30.29
CA PRO A 70 6.82 33.60 31.74
C PRO A 70 5.46 33.11 32.25
N GLY A 71 5.46 31.93 32.90
CA GLY A 71 4.26 31.20 33.34
C GLY A 71 3.90 29.96 32.49
N GLY A 72 4.45 29.81 31.28
CA GLY A 72 4.16 28.69 30.37
C GLY A 72 4.95 27.39 30.62
N LYS A 73 5.93 27.39 31.53
CA LYS A 73 6.95 26.34 31.71
C LYS A 73 6.47 24.86 31.76
N PRO A 74 5.33 24.49 32.39
CA PRO A 74 4.85 23.11 32.35
C PRO A 74 4.06 22.80 31.07
N PHE A 75 3.22 23.73 30.60
CA PHE A 75 2.40 23.53 29.39
C PHE A 75 3.24 23.45 28.12
N GLY A 76 4.29 24.27 28.01
CA GLY A 76 5.22 24.22 26.86
C GLY A 76 5.96 22.88 26.76
N ARG A 77 6.27 22.23 27.89
CA ARG A 77 6.89 20.89 27.90
C ARG A 77 5.94 19.80 27.42
N VAL A 78 4.69 19.80 27.90
CA VAL A 78 3.67 18.84 27.43
C VAL A 78 3.38 19.04 25.94
N GLY A 79 3.27 20.29 25.48
CA GLY A 79 3.10 20.60 24.06
C GLY A 79 4.27 20.14 23.18
N LEU A 80 5.52 20.32 23.64
CA LEU A 80 6.71 19.87 22.92
C LEU A 80 6.79 18.34 22.84
N ILE A 81 6.51 17.63 23.95
CA ILE A 81 6.49 16.17 24.00
C ILE A 81 5.37 15.61 23.11
N GLY A 82 4.17 16.19 23.17
CA GLY A 82 3.05 15.81 22.31
C GLY A 82 3.34 16.04 20.82
N SER A 83 3.97 17.16 20.47
CA SER A 83 4.38 17.44 19.08
C SER A 83 5.49 16.49 18.61
N ALA A 84 6.45 16.16 19.46
CA ALA A 84 7.50 15.19 19.13
C ALA A 84 6.92 13.78 18.89
N LEU A 85 6.02 13.32 19.77
CA LEU A 85 5.30 12.05 19.60
C LEU A 85 4.43 12.05 18.34
N ALA A 86 3.73 13.14 18.04
CA ALA A 86 2.92 13.27 16.83
C ALA A 86 3.79 13.23 15.55
N VAL A 87 4.95 13.88 15.54
CA VAL A 87 5.89 13.82 14.41
C VAL A 87 6.47 12.42 14.26
N LEU A 88 6.90 11.77 15.35
CA LEU A 88 7.39 10.39 15.30
C LEU A 88 6.32 9.42 14.77
N ALA A 89 5.09 9.51 15.27
CA ALA A 89 3.98 8.70 14.79
C ALA A 89 3.67 8.96 13.30
N ASN A 90 3.63 10.23 12.88
CA ASN A 90 3.39 10.59 11.48
C ASN A 90 4.51 10.07 10.56
N VAL A 91 5.78 10.20 10.96
CA VAL A 91 6.92 9.66 10.22
C VAL A 91 6.83 8.14 10.14
N SER A 92 6.56 7.43 11.25
CA SER A 92 6.42 5.97 11.25
C SER A 92 5.29 5.49 10.34
N VAL A 93 4.10 6.10 10.43
CA VAL A 93 2.94 5.76 9.58
C VAL A 93 3.24 6.07 8.11
N THR A 94 3.83 7.23 7.81
CA THR A 94 4.21 7.60 6.44
C THR A 94 5.26 6.65 5.87
N SER A 95 6.27 6.26 6.65
CA SER A 95 7.28 5.28 6.23
C SER A 95 6.67 3.91 5.94
N VAL A 96 5.76 3.41 6.79
CA VAL A 96 5.05 2.15 6.53
C VAL A 96 4.23 2.25 5.24
N ILE A 97 3.44 3.32 5.06
CA ILE A 97 2.64 3.54 3.84
C ILE A 97 3.53 3.58 2.59
N VAL A 98 4.64 4.31 2.61
CA VAL A 98 5.58 4.40 1.48
C VAL A 98 6.25 3.06 1.19
N ILE A 99 6.68 2.31 2.21
CA ILE A 99 7.27 0.97 2.03
C ILE A 99 6.23 0.00 1.43
N SER A 100 5.00 -0.02 1.95
CA SER A 100 3.92 -0.84 1.39
C SER A 100 3.59 -0.46 -0.06
N LEU A 101 3.55 0.83 -0.42
CA LEU A 101 3.33 1.30 -1.79
C LEU A 101 4.46 0.95 -2.76
N VAL A 102 5.72 0.97 -2.30
CA VAL A 102 6.88 0.53 -3.10
C VAL A 102 6.85 -0.98 -3.30
N ASN A 103 6.58 -1.75 -2.25
CA ASN A 103 6.55 -3.21 -2.31
C ASN A 103 5.38 -3.75 -3.16
N SER A 104 4.25 -3.04 -3.22
CA SER A 104 3.08 -3.44 -4.01
C SER A 104 3.13 -3.03 -5.49
N GLY A 105 4.23 -2.43 -5.97
CA GLY A 105 4.43 -2.07 -7.39
C GLY A 105 3.58 -0.89 -7.91
N ILE A 106 2.50 -0.53 -7.21
CA ILE A 106 1.53 0.51 -7.59
C ILE A 106 2.21 1.83 -8.01
N GLY A 107 3.28 2.22 -7.31
CA GLY A 107 4.02 3.46 -7.60
C GLY A 107 4.67 3.50 -8.99
N THR A 108 5.04 2.37 -9.58
CA THR A 108 5.54 2.31 -10.97
C THR A 108 4.38 2.26 -11.97
N ALA A 109 3.31 1.53 -11.66
CA ALA A 109 2.12 1.41 -12.49
C ALA A 109 1.53 2.78 -12.88
N ILE A 110 1.37 3.66 -11.88
CA ILE A 110 0.84 5.04 -12.04
C ILE A 110 1.72 5.92 -12.95
N LEU A 111 3.01 5.63 -13.07
CA LEU A 111 3.95 6.37 -13.93
C LEU A 111 4.05 5.80 -15.36
N SER A 112 3.56 4.59 -15.58
CA SER A 112 3.65 3.84 -16.84
C SER A 112 2.28 3.61 -17.52
N ASP A 113 1.21 4.22 -17.00
CA ASP A 113 -0.20 3.97 -17.41
C ASP A 113 -0.64 2.49 -17.33
N ALA A 114 0.14 1.67 -16.62
CA ALA A 114 -0.09 0.25 -16.45
C ALA A 114 -1.07 -0.02 -15.30
N GLN A 115 -1.83 -1.11 -15.38
CA GLN A 115 -2.81 -1.46 -14.36
C GLN A 115 -2.16 -2.29 -13.24
N PRO A 116 -2.18 -1.85 -11.97
CA PRO A 116 -1.67 -2.67 -10.87
C PRO A 116 -2.66 -3.82 -10.58
N ILE A 117 -2.20 -5.06 -10.77
CA ILE A 117 -2.94 -6.27 -10.41
C ILE A 117 -2.42 -6.74 -9.06
N VAL A 118 -3.34 -7.03 -8.13
CA VAL A 118 -3.03 -7.52 -6.79
C VAL A 118 -3.98 -8.67 -6.45
N THR A 119 -3.41 -9.80 -6.04
CA THR A 119 -4.13 -10.99 -5.53
C THR A 119 -3.60 -11.33 -4.13
N PRO A 120 -4.11 -12.36 -3.44
CA PRO A 120 -3.49 -12.86 -2.20
C PRO A 120 -2.13 -13.55 -2.39
N CYS A 121 -1.74 -13.92 -3.63
CA CYS A 121 -0.51 -14.68 -3.90
C CYS A 121 0.61 -13.83 -4.54
N TYR A 122 0.23 -12.85 -5.36
CA TYR A 122 1.16 -12.06 -6.16
C TYR A 122 0.54 -10.72 -6.58
N SER A 123 1.41 -9.79 -6.97
CA SER A 123 1.04 -8.58 -7.72
C SER A 123 1.97 -8.36 -8.91
N PHE A 124 1.46 -7.77 -9.99
CA PHE A 124 2.25 -7.33 -11.14
C PHE A 124 1.55 -6.18 -11.87
N ASN A 125 2.25 -5.50 -12.77
CA ASN A 125 1.68 -4.46 -13.63
C ASN A 125 1.14 -5.11 -14.92
N GLY A 126 -0.18 -5.15 -15.06
CA GLY A 126 -0.84 -5.63 -16.27
C GLY A 126 -0.68 -4.66 -17.45
N PRO A 127 -0.80 -5.14 -18.70
CA PRO A 127 -0.53 -4.31 -19.88
C PRO A 127 -1.51 -3.14 -20.02
N VAL A 128 -1.04 -2.07 -20.67
CA VAL A 128 -1.86 -0.90 -21.00
C VAL A 128 -3.00 -1.31 -21.94
N GLY A 129 -4.21 -0.79 -21.70
CA GLY A 129 -5.39 -1.02 -22.55
C GLY A 129 -6.08 -2.38 -22.37
N TYR A 130 -5.47 -3.36 -21.71
CA TYR A 130 -6.18 -4.58 -21.32
C TYR A 130 -7.17 -4.25 -20.19
N ILE A 131 -8.30 -4.95 -20.11
CA ILE A 131 -9.25 -4.80 -19.00
C ILE A 131 -9.12 -5.96 -18.02
N ASN A 132 -9.14 -5.67 -16.72
CA ASN A 132 -9.35 -6.66 -15.68
C ASN A 132 -10.85 -6.84 -15.43
N ASN A 133 -11.42 -7.93 -15.94
CA ASN A 133 -12.86 -8.23 -15.86
C ASN A 133 -13.16 -9.49 -15.03
N GLN A 134 -12.36 -9.74 -13.99
CA GLN A 134 -12.50 -10.94 -13.15
C GLN A 134 -13.36 -10.72 -11.90
N SER A 135 -13.92 -11.80 -11.37
CA SER A 135 -14.66 -11.77 -10.10
C SER A 135 -13.72 -11.64 -8.89
N ALA A 136 -14.29 -11.19 -7.76
CA ALA A 136 -13.60 -11.23 -6.47
C ALA A 136 -13.16 -12.66 -6.12
N GLU A 137 -14.02 -13.65 -6.35
CA GLU A 137 -13.73 -15.08 -6.18
C GLU A 137 -12.50 -15.56 -6.98
N LYS A 138 -12.37 -15.17 -8.25
CA LYS A 138 -11.16 -15.46 -9.04
C LYS A 138 -9.92 -14.81 -8.44
N THR A 139 -10.06 -13.57 -7.96
CA THR A 139 -8.95 -12.82 -7.35
C THR A 139 -8.50 -13.46 -6.03
N GLU A 140 -9.44 -13.88 -5.18
CA GLU A 140 -9.20 -14.65 -3.95
C GLU A 140 -8.60 -16.04 -4.24
N GLY A 141 -9.00 -16.65 -5.35
CA GLY A 141 -8.39 -17.86 -5.90
C GLY A 141 -7.09 -17.63 -6.69
N CYS A 142 -6.43 -16.46 -6.54
CA CYS A 142 -5.17 -16.10 -7.21
C CYS A 142 -5.15 -16.30 -8.74
N VAL A 143 -6.33 -16.25 -9.38
CA VAL A 143 -6.49 -16.22 -10.84
C VAL A 143 -6.43 -14.76 -11.30
N THR A 144 -5.67 -14.49 -12.36
CA THR A 144 -5.75 -13.21 -13.08
C THR A 144 -6.24 -13.45 -14.50
N SER A 145 -7.14 -12.61 -15.00
CA SER A 145 -7.66 -12.67 -16.38
C SER A 145 -7.78 -11.26 -16.97
N LEU A 146 -6.70 -10.80 -17.61
CA LEU A 146 -6.68 -9.54 -18.34
C LEU A 146 -7.01 -9.79 -19.81
N GLU A 147 -7.83 -8.93 -20.42
CA GLU A 147 -8.30 -9.10 -21.80
C GLU A 147 -8.14 -7.80 -22.60
N LEU A 148 -7.49 -7.85 -23.76
CA LEU A 148 -7.58 -6.79 -24.76
C LEU A 148 -8.87 -7.02 -25.57
N ARG A 149 -9.82 -6.08 -25.48
CA ARG A 149 -11.13 -6.20 -26.13
C ARG A 149 -11.37 -5.12 -27.18
N GLY A 150 -11.82 -5.54 -28.34
CA GLY A 150 -12.06 -4.63 -29.44
C GLY A 150 -12.42 -5.31 -30.75
N GLU A 151 -12.13 -4.57 -31.83
CA GLU A 151 -12.34 -4.98 -33.21
C GLU A 151 -11.12 -4.60 -34.04
N TYR A 152 -10.83 -5.35 -35.10
CA TYR A 152 -9.84 -4.92 -36.11
C TYR A 152 -10.49 -3.91 -37.06
N ASP A 153 -9.74 -2.87 -37.40
CA ASP A 153 -10.15 -1.88 -38.39
C ASP A 153 -9.98 -2.39 -39.84
N SER A 154 -10.28 -1.55 -40.84
CA SER A 154 -10.12 -1.92 -42.26
C SER A 154 -8.67 -2.12 -42.72
N ASN A 155 -7.69 -1.67 -41.94
CA ASN A 155 -6.26 -1.78 -42.20
C ASN A 155 -5.62 -2.96 -41.44
N GLY A 156 -6.36 -3.58 -40.50
CA GLY A 156 -5.87 -4.64 -39.61
C GLY A 156 -5.30 -4.11 -38.29
N GLU A 157 -5.47 -2.83 -37.96
CA GLU A 157 -5.07 -2.26 -36.68
C GLU A 157 -6.14 -2.53 -35.60
N ILE A 158 -5.71 -2.64 -34.33
CA ILE A 158 -6.62 -2.93 -33.22
C ILE A 158 -7.29 -1.65 -32.71
N ASN A 159 -8.61 -1.57 -32.90
CA ASN A 159 -9.45 -0.61 -32.18
C ASN A 159 -9.83 -1.20 -30.82
N ASN A 160 -9.08 -0.84 -29.78
CA ASN A 160 -9.43 -1.17 -28.41
C ASN A 160 -10.69 -0.38 -27.96
N THR A 161 -11.81 -1.08 -27.80
CA THR A 161 -13.08 -0.49 -27.36
C THR A 161 -13.44 -0.88 -25.92
N GLY A 162 -12.67 -1.77 -25.29
CA GLY A 162 -12.98 -2.38 -24.00
C GLY A 162 -14.15 -3.36 -24.03
N VAL A 163 -14.78 -3.59 -25.19
CA VAL A 163 -15.93 -4.49 -25.38
C VAL A 163 -15.79 -5.29 -26.67
N GLY A 164 -16.72 -6.22 -26.94
CA GLY A 164 -16.67 -7.04 -28.15
C GLY A 164 -15.70 -8.23 -28.00
N SER A 165 -14.95 -8.52 -29.06
CA SER A 165 -14.10 -9.71 -29.16
C SER A 165 -12.88 -9.61 -28.25
N ILE A 166 -12.45 -10.74 -27.67
CA ILE A 166 -11.12 -10.85 -27.04
C ILE A 166 -10.11 -11.00 -28.17
N LEU A 167 -9.18 -10.04 -28.26
CA LEU A 167 -8.10 -10.02 -29.24
C LEU A 167 -6.75 -10.44 -28.63
N GLY A 168 -6.59 -10.22 -27.33
CA GLY A 168 -5.46 -10.65 -26.54
C GLY A 168 -5.84 -10.94 -25.09
N SER A 169 -5.03 -11.70 -24.37
CA SER A 169 -5.17 -11.90 -22.93
C SER A 169 -3.83 -12.16 -22.22
N VAL A 170 -3.79 -11.78 -20.95
CA VAL A 170 -2.78 -12.25 -19.98
C VAL A 170 -3.55 -12.98 -18.89
N LEU A 171 -3.38 -14.30 -18.86
CA LEU A 171 -4.08 -15.20 -17.94
C LEU A 171 -3.08 -15.80 -16.96
N VAL A 172 -3.34 -15.73 -15.67
CA VAL A 172 -2.56 -16.39 -14.62
C VAL A 172 -3.43 -17.46 -13.97
N GLU A 173 -3.02 -18.72 -14.11
CA GLU A 173 -3.72 -19.88 -13.58
C GLU A 173 -2.88 -20.57 -12.49
N PRO A 174 -3.37 -20.63 -11.24
CA PRO A 174 -2.74 -21.43 -10.19
C PRO A 174 -3.10 -22.90 -10.35
N VAL A 175 -2.12 -23.76 -10.08
CA VAL A 175 -2.26 -25.21 -10.07
C VAL A 175 -2.23 -25.71 -8.61
N PRO A 176 -3.25 -26.51 -8.18
CA PRO A 176 -3.28 -27.11 -6.86
C PRO A 176 -2.08 -28.01 -6.57
N VAL A 177 -1.61 -28.02 -5.32
CA VAL A 177 -0.47 -28.84 -4.88
C VAL A 177 -0.70 -30.32 -5.14
N ALA A 178 -1.95 -30.81 -5.02
CA ALA A 178 -2.30 -32.20 -5.32
C ALA A 178 -2.02 -32.56 -6.79
N SER A 179 -2.28 -31.63 -7.72
CA SER A 179 -1.95 -31.78 -9.14
C SER A 179 -0.44 -31.68 -9.38
N THR A 180 0.25 -30.73 -8.73
CA THR A 180 1.70 -30.59 -8.92
C THR A 180 2.48 -31.80 -8.44
N ASP A 181 2.10 -32.35 -7.27
CA ASP A 181 2.73 -33.53 -6.68
C ASP A 181 2.49 -34.80 -7.52
N ALA A 182 1.39 -34.84 -8.29
CA ALA A 182 1.08 -35.93 -9.22
C ALA A 182 1.83 -35.79 -10.57
N TRP A 183 1.97 -34.58 -11.11
CA TRP A 183 2.58 -34.33 -12.43
C TRP A 183 4.11 -34.22 -12.38
N ALA A 184 4.66 -33.66 -11.31
CA ALA A 184 6.10 -33.49 -11.09
C ALA A 184 6.50 -33.90 -9.65
N PRO A 185 6.54 -35.21 -9.33
CA PRO A 185 6.77 -35.69 -7.95
C PRO A 185 8.12 -35.28 -7.33
N SER A 186 9.08 -34.84 -8.13
CA SER A 186 10.37 -34.30 -7.67
C SER A 186 10.27 -32.88 -7.10
N GLY A 187 9.18 -32.16 -7.39
CA GLY A 187 9.02 -30.73 -7.11
C GLY A 187 9.93 -29.81 -7.93
N ARG A 188 10.58 -30.31 -9.00
CA ARG A 188 11.44 -29.51 -9.88
C ARG A 188 10.62 -28.78 -10.95
N LEU A 189 11.01 -27.55 -11.27
CA LEU A 189 10.42 -26.76 -12.35
C LEU A 189 10.59 -27.45 -13.73
N ASP A 190 11.78 -28.01 -13.99
CA ASP A 190 12.08 -28.79 -15.20
C ASP A 190 11.06 -29.88 -15.51
N ASP A 191 10.72 -30.69 -14.51
CA ASP A 191 9.83 -31.86 -14.65
C ASP A 191 8.38 -31.40 -14.95
N MET A 192 7.98 -30.24 -14.41
CA MET A 192 6.69 -29.61 -14.70
C MET A 192 6.66 -29.04 -16.11
N VAL A 193 7.74 -28.40 -16.57
CA VAL A 193 7.86 -27.95 -17.96
C VAL A 193 7.86 -29.12 -18.93
N ASP A 194 8.48 -30.25 -18.59
CA ASP A 194 8.40 -31.49 -19.38
C ASP A 194 6.99 -32.08 -19.43
N PHE A 195 6.20 -31.96 -18.37
CA PHE A 195 4.80 -32.33 -18.39
C PHE A 195 4.01 -31.42 -19.34
N LEU A 196 4.05 -30.11 -19.14
CA LEU A 196 3.33 -29.13 -19.95
C LEU A 196 3.71 -29.19 -21.44
N ASN A 197 5.00 -29.40 -21.75
CA ASN A 197 5.48 -29.54 -23.12
C ASN A 197 4.98 -30.80 -23.84
N ARG A 198 4.54 -31.83 -23.09
CA ARG A 198 3.93 -33.04 -23.67
C ARG A 198 2.40 -32.96 -23.82
N SER A 199 1.73 -32.20 -22.96
CA SER A 199 0.26 -32.30 -22.80
C SER A 199 -0.51 -30.98 -22.77
N TYR A 200 0.14 -29.84 -22.98
CA TYR A 200 -0.52 -28.53 -22.90
C TYR A 200 0.04 -27.50 -23.90
N PHE A 201 1.36 -27.29 -23.96
CA PHE A 201 1.95 -26.34 -24.90
C PHE A 201 1.66 -26.68 -26.39
N PRO A 202 1.71 -27.95 -26.84
CA PRO A 202 1.41 -28.30 -28.23
C PRO A 202 -0.02 -27.97 -28.68
N ASP A 203 -0.98 -27.89 -27.74
CA ASP A 203 -2.38 -27.53 -28.05
C ASP A 203 -2.53 -26.02 -28.31
N ALA A 204 -1.57 -25.19 -27.88
CA ALA A 204 -1.56 -23.74 -28.09
C ALA A 204 -0.72 -23.29 -29.30
N GLY A 205 0.24 -24.10 -29.75
CA GLY A 205 1.11 -23.79 -30.90
C GLY A 205 2.32 -24.70 -31.06
N GLU A 206 3.13 -24.42 -32.08
CA GLU A 206 4.44 -25.04 -32.24
C GLU A 206 5.43 -24.37 -31.27
N VAL A 207 6.06 -25.15 -30.39
CA VAL A 207 7.05 -24.65 -29.42
C VAL A 207 8.34 -24.30 -30.14
N THR A 208 8.68 -23.01 -30.16
CA THR A 208 9.88 -22.47 -30.81
C THR A 208 11.08 -22.35 -29.88
N SER A 209 10.83 -22.23 -28.57
CA SER A 209 11.85 -22.18 -27.53
C SER A 209 11.27 -22.69 -26.20
N LEU A 210 12.08 -23.40 -25.41
CA LEU A 210 11.65 -24.12 -24.22
C LEU A 210 12.69 -23.96 -23.11
N ARG A 211 12.24 -23.64 -21.88
CA ARG A 211 13.09 -23.36 -20.72
C ARG A 211 14.05 -22.17 -20.91
N GLU A 212 13.54 -21.06 -21.45
CA GLU A 212 14.25 -19.79 -21.33
C GLU A 212 14.23 -19.34 -19.87
N ALA A 213 15.42 -19.18 -19.28
CA ALA A 213 15.57 -18.79 -17.89
C ALA A 213 15.08 -17.36 -17.67
N VAL A 214 14.11 -17.21 -16.77
CA VAL A 214 13.56 -15.93 -16.30
C VAL A 214 13.39 -16.00 -14.78
N SER A 215 13.21 -14.86 -14.12
CA SER A 215 12.94 -14.82 -12.68
C SER A 215 11.72 -13.98 -12.38
N LEU A 216 10.83 -14.49 -11.52
CA LEU A 216 9.74 -13.70 -10.95
C LEU A 216 10.09 -13.37 -9.50
N ASP A 217 10.41 -12.11 -9.25
CA ASP A 217 10.80 -11.60 -7.92
C ASP A 217 11.94 -12.40 -7.26
N GLY A 218 12.96 -12.74 -8.07
CA GLY A 218 14.11 -13.55 -7.65
C GLY A 218 13.87 -15.07 -7.60
N VAL A 219 12.66 -15.55 -7.86
CA VAL A 219 12.33 -16.98 -7.94
C VAL A 219 12.51 -17.48 -9.37
N GLU A 220 13.18 -18.62 -9.53
CA GLU A 220 13.44 -19.24 -10.83
C GLU A 220 12.14 -19.62 -11.55
N ALA A 221 12.03 -19.18 -12.79
CA ALA A 221 10.88 -19.40 -13.66
C ALA A 221 11.36 -19.74 -15.09
N ASN A 222 10.48 -20.39 -15.86
CA ASN A 222 10.76 -20.81 -17.23
C ASN A 222 9.78 -20.17 -18.20
N LEU A 223 10.31 -19.45 -19.18
CA LEU A 223 9.59 -18.95 -20.34
C LEU A 223 9.65 -19.99 -21.46
N THR A 224 8.50 -20.29 -22.05
CA THR A 224 8.34 -21.16 -23.22
C THR A 224 7.67 -20.35 -24.32
N ARG A 225 8.24 -20.36 -25.52
CA ARG A 225 7.77 -19.56 -26.67
C ARG A 225 7.13 -20.45 -27.71
N LEU A 226 6.11 -19.91 -28.37
CA LEU A 226 5.31 -20.63 -29.34
C LEU A 226 5.03 -19.78 -30.57
N THR A 227 4.93 -20.44 -31.71
CA THR A 227 4.19 -19.94 -32.87
C THR A 227 2.81 -20.58 -32.83
N SER A 228 1.82 -19.81 -32.38
CA SER A 228 0.44 -20.29 -32.32
C SER A 228 -0.10 -20.63 -33.71
N THR A 229 -0.83 -21.75 -33.78
CA THR A 229 -1.57 -22.20 -34.97
C THR A 229 -2.95 -21.57 -35.07
N ALA A 230 -3.40 -20.85 -34.03
CA ALA A 230 -4.69 -20.19 -33.97
C ALA A 230 -4.58 -18.70 -34.35
N GLU A 231 -5.06 -18.37 -35.55
CA GLU A 231 -5.01 -17.04 -36.18
C GLU A 231 -5.57 -15.90 -35.29
N LYS A 232 -6.55 -16.21 -34.44
CA LYS A 232 -7.28 -15.23 -33.61
C LYS A 232 -6.75 -15.02 -32.19
N THR A 233 -6.03 -16.00 -31.62
CA THR A 233 -5.50 -15.90 -30.25
C THR A 233 -4.00 -15.69 -30.23
N GLN A 234 -3.27 -16.23 -31.21
CA GLN A 234 -1.84 -15.97 -31.40
C GLN A 234 -0.99 -16.11 -30.11
N THR A 235 -1.23 -17.15 -29.29
CA THR A 235 -0.44 -17.41 -28.08
C THR A 235 1.06 -17.36 -28.37
N LYS A 236 1.77 -16.39 -27.78
CA LYS A 236 3.20 -16.15 -28.02
C LYS A 236 4.07 -16.89 -27.01
N ALA A 237 3.63 -16.97 -25.76
CA ALA A 237 4.43 -17.58 -24.69
C ALA A 237 3.61 -18.10 -23.50
N PHE A 238 4.23 -18.99 -22.73
CA PHE A 238 3.87 -19.31 -21.35
C PHE A 238 5.05 -19.04 -20.42
N LEU A 239 4.82 -18.38 -19.29
CA LEU A 239 5.77 -18.29 -18.19
C LEU A 239 5.30 -19.21 -17.06
N THR A 240 6.19 -20.04 -16.55
CA THR A 240 5.89 -21.10 -15.58
C THR A 240 6.80 -21.00 -14.36
N VAL A 241 6.22 -21.12 -13.16
CA VAL A 241 6.94 -20.86 -11.90
C VAL A 241 6.38 -21.67 -10.74
N PHE A 242 7.26 -22.15 -9.86
CA PHE A 242 6.87 -22.55 -8.50
C PHE A 242 7.00 -21.35 -7.58
N ALA A 243 5.93 -20.97 -6.91
CA ALA A 243 5.93 -19.95 -5.87
C ALA A 243 6.91 -20.30 -4.72
N PRO A 244 7.47 -19.26 -4.05
CA PRO A 244 8.41 -19.45 -2.97
C PRO A 244 7.79 -20.22 -1.79
N GLU A 245 6.50 -20.02 -1.55
CA GLU A 245 5.70 -20.74 -0.56
C GLU A 245 4.36 -21.27 -1.13
N ARG A 246 3.55 -21.90 -0.27
CA ARG A 246 2.23 -22.43 -0.63
C ARG A 246 1.16 -21.43 -0.22
N TYR A 247 0.34 -21.02 -1.18
CA TYR A 247 -0.78 -20.12 -0.95
C TYR A 247 -2.09 -20.89 -0.76
N GLN A 248 -3.02 -20.33 0.02
CA GLN A 248 -4.38 -20.85 0.14
C GLN A 248 -5.27 -20.15 -0.89
N SER A 249 -5.89 -20.90 -1.79
CA SER A 249 -6.62 -20.38 -2.94
C SER A 249 -7.93 -21.14 -3.13
N ALA A 250 -9.07 -20.46 -3.00
CA ALA A 250 -10.41 -21.02 -3.24
C ALA A 250 -10.73 -22.37 -2.54
N GLY A 251 -10.03 -22.68 -1.42
CA GLY A 251 -10.22 -23.91 -0.63
C GLY A 251 -9.14 -24.98 -0.82
N GLU A 252 -8.22 -24.83 -1.78
CA GLU A 252 -7.08 -25.74 -1.97
C GLU A 252 -5.73 -25.00 -1.88
N PRO A 253 -4.67 -25.66 -1.38
CA PRO A 253 -3.33 -25.08 -1.42
C PRO A 253 -2.78 -25.13 -2.85
N VAL A 254 -2.26 -23.99 -3.33
CA VAL A 254 -1.62 -23.84 -4.64
C VAL A 254 -0.14 -23.50 -4.48
N ARG A 255 0.69 -23.86 -5.46
CA ARG A 255 2.14 -23.57 -5.45
C ARG A 255 2.76 -23.36 -6.82
N PHE A 256 2.12 -23.81 -7.90
CA PHE A 256 2.64 -23.62 -9.25
C PHE A 256 1.70 -22.71 -10.02
N PHE A 257 2.25 -21.85 -10.87
CA PHE A 257 1.49 -20.90 -11.67
C PHE A 257 1.90 -21.01 -13.14
N VAL A 258 0.90 -21.02 -14.01
CA VAL A 258 1.05 -20.90 -15.46
C VAL A 258 0.53 -19.53 -15.86
N ILE A 259 1.35 -18.74 -16.53
CA ILE A 259 0.98 -17.43 -17.06
C ILE A 259 0.99 -17.54 -18.58
N SER A 260 -0.17 -17.38 -19.21
CA SER A 260 -0.37 -17.43 -20.67
C SER A 260 -0.40 -16.03 -21.27
N PHE A 261 0.34 -15.84 -22.36
CA PHE A 261 0.43 -14.58 -23.10
C PHE A 261 -0.13 -14.77 -24.53
N VAL A 262 -1.36 -14.28 -24.71
CA VAL A 262 -2.13 -14.22 -25.96
C VAL A 262 -2.04 -12.77 -26.43
N ILE A 263 -1.13 -12.48 -27.35
CA ILE A 263 -0.80 -11.09 -27.72
C ILE A 263 -0.94 -10.96 -29.24
N PRO A 264 -1.87 -10.14 -29.75
CA PRO A 264 -2.08 -10.00 -31.19
C PRO A 264 -1.06 -9.08 -31.87
N ASP A 265 -0.47 -8.15 -31.11
CA ASP A 265 0.51 -7.17 -31.59
C ASP A 265 1.96 -7.71 -31.52
N ASP A 266 2.88 -7.07 -32.27
CA ASP A 266 4.32 -7.41 -32.28
C ASP A 266 5.06 -7.01 -30.98
N ASN A 267 4.40 -6.30 -30.05
CA ASN A 267 4.98 -5.85 -28.77
C ASN A 267 5.04 -6.95 -27.67
N GLY A 268 4.85 -8.22 -28.05
CA GLY A 268 4.74 -9.33 -27.09
C GLY A 268 5.89 -9.44 -26.08
N GLU A 269 7.13 -9.16 -26.51
CA GLU A 269 8.30 -9.18 -25.64
C GLU A 269 8.26 -8.11 -24.54
N GLU A 270 7.77 -6.90 -24.87
CA GLU A 270 7.66 -5.79 -23.91
C GLU A 270 6.62 -6.12 -22.83
N ILE A 271 5.49 -6.71 -23.22
CA ILE A 271 4.43 -7.16 -22.31
C ILE A 271 4.92 -8.27 -21.37
N ILE A 272 5.62 -9.28 -21.91
CA ILE A 272 6.17 -10.39 -21.11
C ILE A 272 7.22 -9.87 -20.12
N ALA A 273 8.15 -9.02 -20.58
CA ALA A 273 9.18 -8.44 -19.72
C ALA A 273 8.59 -7.54 -18.63
N ALA A 274 7.66 -6.65 -18.97
CA ALA A 274 7.01 -5.76 -17.99
C ALA A 274 6.24 -6.54 -16.92
N ALA A 275 5.55 -7.63 -17.29
CA ALA A 275 4.88 -8.51 -16.34
C ALA A 275 5.87 -9.22 -15.40
N ALA A 276 7.01 -9.68 -15.92
CA ALA A 276 8.04 -10.35 -15.12
C ALA A 276 8.78 -9.41 -14.17
N ASP A 277 9.24 -8.25 -14.65
CA ASP A 277 10.02 -7.26 -13.87
C ASP A 277 9.20 -6.63 -12.73
N SER A 278 7.90 -6.43 -12.97
CA SER A 278 6.96 -5.88 -11.98
C SER A 278 6.37 -6.92 -11.03
N TRP A 279 6.60 -8.22 -11.27
CA TRP A 279 6.08 -9.30 -10.44
C TRP A 279 6.62 -9.22 -9.02
N ARG A 280 5.74 -9.37 -8.03
CA ARG A 280 6.07 -9.52 -6.60
C ARG A 280 5.27 -10.67 -6.02
N TRP A 281 5.91 -11.51 -5.21
CA TRP A 281 5.21 -12.45 -4.34
C TRP A 281 4.70 -11.71 -3.11
N LEU A 282 3.54 -12.14 -2.58
CA LEU A 282 2.87 -11.51 -1.43
C LEU A 282 2.78 -12.45 -0.23
#